data_AF-A0A5K1K0M2-F1
#
_entry.id   AF-A0A5K1K0M2-F1
#
_cell.length_a   1.000
_cell.length_b   1.000
_cell.length_c   1.000
_cell.angle_alpha   90.00
_cell.angle_beta   90.00
_cell.angle_gamma   90.00
#
_symmetry.space_group_name_H-M   'P 1'
#
loop_
_entity.id
_entity.type
_entity.pdbx_description
1 polymer ?
#
loop_
_entity_poly.entity_id
_entity_poly.type
_entity_poly.pdbx_seq_one_letter_code
_entity_poly.pdbx_strand_id
1 'polypeptide(L)'
;MWDLLDSDQWLQYHPTKLLAHFAETLEELYCMAWYTNQEAVYPVTVYPKMRKLAIELHDLPLRIDSFIRAFPNLTDLYVTTEYHGELYSEDIEVSHSQNVAHQLGNVASCGTWAHLERFHGRLFDLYALGLTCHISRVVIVSALEDGPHTDMLRKMLRYAKPSHLKLEGITGAMLGGASRGFISMLRHASASNLVNLNVDICFRKDDREKDLTGTMEDLFSALSRLPLKFLKLRFYTHDLDPTPMPPSQFRRQLCALRGLPEPPVPVPAPLTAAELSLLALDMDALVTRTFASLTELEAARVTMPRFPRRGGETFKKKIVKGTHVPGREQWRSWPPGKNEFVWN
;
A
#
# COMPACT_ATOMS: atom_id res chain seq x y z
N MET A 1 -2.69 28.74 -12.30
CA MET A 1 -2.70 28.76 -13.79
C MET A 1 -3.91 28.01 -14.31
N TRP A 2 -4.22 26.84 -13.77
CA TRP A 2 -5.44 26.08 -14.07
C TRP A 2 -6.74 26.82 -13.69
N ASP A 3 -6.71 27.63 -12.62
CA ASP A 3 -7.87 28.43 -12.15
C ASP A 3 -8.32 29.54 -13.10
N LEU A 4 -7.56 29.79 -14.18
CA LEU A 4 -7.83 30.85 -15.16
C LEU A 4 -8.43 30.31 -16.47
N LEU A 5 -8.54 28.99 -16.62
CA LEU A 5 -9.05 28.35 -17.83
C LEU A 5 -10.53 27.97 -17.64
N ASP A 6 -11.35 28.24 -18.65
CA ASP A 6 -12.74 27.79 -18.69
C ASP A 6 -12.83 26.25 -18.83
N SER A 7 -13.94 25.66 -18.39
CA SER A 7 -14.17 24.21 -18.41
C SER A 7 -14.00 23.57 -19.79
N ASP A 8 -14.36 24.27 -20.86
CA ASP A 8 -14.19 23.82 -22.25
C ASP A 8 -12.73 23.83 -22.70
N GLN A 9 -11.91 24.72 -22.15
CA GLN A 9 -10.49 24.79 -22.46
C GLN A 9 -9.74 23.62 -21.81
N TRP A 10 -10.17 23.15 -20.63
CA TRP A 10 -9.57 21.99 -19.95
C TRP A 10 -9.61 20.73 -20.82
N LEU A 11 -10.68 20.56 -21.60
CA LEU A 11 -10.83 19.42 -22.50
C LEU A 11 -9.77 19.38 -23.59
N GLN A 12 -9.24 20.53 -24.00
CA GLN A 12 -8.18 20.61 -25.02
C GLN A 12 -6.86 20.09 -24.50
N TYR A 13 -6.64 20.22 -23.19
CA TYR A 13 -5.39 19.80 -22.57
C TYR A 13 -5.41 18.33 -22.16
N HIS A 14 -6.58 17.64 -22.16
CA HIS A 14 -6.67 16.24 -21.73
C HIS A 14 -5.57 15.38 -22.37
N PRO A 15 -4.82 14.54 -21.63
CA PRO A 15 -3.63 13.89 -22.15
C PRO A 15 -3.89 13.08 -23.42
N THR A 16 -5.06 12.42 -23.49
CA THR A 16 -5.48 11.63 -24.66
C THR A 16 -5.81 12.47 -25.90
N LYS A 17 -5.99 13.78 -25.75
CA LYS A 17 -6.21 14.73 -26.84
C LYS A 17 -4.93 15.48 -27.19
N LEU A 18 -4.22 15.98 -26.18
CA LEU A 18 -2.96 16.71 -26.34
C LEU A 18 -1.91 15.87 -27.08
N LEU A 19 -1.86 14.57 -26.81
CA LEU A 19 -0.85 13.66 -27.35
C LEU A 19 -1.31 12.88 -28.59
N ALA A 20 -2.41 13.30 -29.25
CA ALA A 20 -3.01 12.53 -30.34
C ALA A 20 -2.04 12.24 -31.50
N HIS A 21 -1.06 13.13 -31.76
CA HIS A 21 -0.02 12.91 -32.77
C HIS A 21 0.94 11.76 -32.46
N PHE A 22 1.02 11.36 -31.19
CA PHE A 22 1.87 10.25 -30.71
C PHE A 22 1.08 8.96 -30.51
N ALA A 23 -0.19 8.88 -30.94
CA ALA A 23 -1.08 7.74 -30.71
C ALA A 23 -0.43 6.38 -31.01
N GLU A 24 0.22 6.26 -32.17
CA GLU A 24 0.81 5.02 -32.67
C GLU A 24 2.15 4.65 -32.01
N THR A 25 2.75 5.54 -31.23
CA THR A 25 4.11 5.39 -30.69
C THR A 25 4.22 5.59 -29.18
N LEU A 26 3.22 6.17 -28.52
CA LEU A 26 3.26 6.43 -27.09
C LEU A 26 3.21 5.11 -26.31
N GLU A 27 4.24 4.86 -25.50
CA GLU A 27 4.37 3.67 -24.66
C GLU A 27 4.21 3.98 -23.17
N GLU A 28 4.60 5.19 -22.77
CA GLU A 28 4.63 5.63 -21.37
C GLU A 28 4.15 7.08 -21.28
N LEU A 29 3.42 7.38 -20.20
CA LEU A 29 2.78 8.67 -19.98
C LEU A 29 2.80 8.96 -18.48
N TYR A 30 3.34 10.11 -18.15
CA TYR A 30 3.37 10.65 -16.80
C TYR A 30 2.63 11.99 -16.79
N CYS A 31 1.58 12.05 -15.99
CA CYS A 31 0.75 13.23 -15.79
C CYS A 31 0.94 13.70 -14.35
N MET A 32 1.23 15.00 -14.16
CA MET A 32 1.31 15.63 -12.84
C MET A 32 0.33 16.79 -12.76
N ALA A 33 -0.34 16.94 -11.62
CA ALA A 33 -1.23 18.06 -11.31
C ALA A 33 -2.32 18.24 -12.37
N TRP A 34 -3.04 17.15 -12.64
CA TRP A 34 -4.01 17.06 -13.73
C TRP A 34 -5.46 17.07 -13.20
N TYR A 35 -6.33 17.86 -13.86
CA TYR A 35 -7.76 17.99 -13.53
C TYR A 35 -8.64 17.40 -14.63
N THR A 36 -9.62 16.56 -14.26
CA THR A 36 -10.64 16.06 -15.18
C THR A 36 -12.00 16.70 -14.87
N ASN A 37 -12.65 17.26 -15.89
CA ASN A 37 -14.07 17.61 -15.81
C ASN A 37 -14.91 16.32 -15.83
N GLN A 38 -15.80 16.16 -14.85
CA GLN A 38 -16.63 14.96 -14.67
C GLN A 38 -17.74 14.81 -15.71
N GLU A 39 -18.25 15.93 -16.22
CA GLU A 39 -19.40 15.96 -17.13
C GLU A 39 -18.99 15.79 -18.59
N ALA A 40 -17.69 15.90 -18.87
CA ALA A 40 -17.19 15.91 -20.23
C ALA A 40 -17.08 14.51 -20.83
N VAL A 41 -17.51 14.40 -22.09
CA VAL A 41 -17.25 13.23 -22.93
C VAL A 41 -15.91 13.43 -23.62
N TYR A 42 -14.91 12.62 -23.25
CA TYR A 42 -13.59 12.73 -23.84
C TYR A 42 -13.52 11.99 -25.19
N PRO A 43 -13.03 12.63 -26.27
CA PRO A 43 -12.79 11.95 -27.52
C PRO A 43 -11.75 10.84 -27.36
N VAL A 44 -12.01 9.69 -27.98
CA VAL A 44 -11.21 8.48 -27.82
C VAL A 44 -10.19 8.40 -28.96
N THR A 45 -9.03 9.00 -28.76
CA THR A 45 -7.83 8.57 -29.49
C THR A 45 -7.30 7.32 -28.80
N VAL A 46 -7.07 6.25 -29.57
CA VAL A 46 -6.54 4.99 -29.04
C VAL A 46 -5.02 5.00 -29.17
N TYR A 47 -4.32 4.61 -28.10
CA TYR A 47 -2.87 4.51 -28.03
C TYR A 47 -2.48 3.05 -27.86
N PRO A 48 -2.40 2.27 -28.96
CA PRO A 48 -2.28 0.81 -28.89
C PRO A 48 -0.97 0.34 -28.23
N LYS A 49 0.09 1.14 -28.27
CA LYS A 49 1.40 0.81 -27.67
C LYS A 49 1.55 1.26 -26.23
N MET A 50 0.56 1.95 -25.68
CA MET A 50 0.60 2.47 -24.32
C MET A 50 0.63 1.32 -23.30
N ARG A 51 1.59 1.34 -22.37
CA ARG A 51 1.81 0.31 -21.34
C ARG A 51 1.88 0.86 -19.92
N LYS A 52 2.44 2.06 -19.70
CA LYS A 52 2.65 2.60 -18.35
C LYS A 52 2.06 3.99 -18.13
N LEU A 53 1.06 4.10 -17.27
CA LEU A 53 0.41 5.36 -16.93
C LEU A 53 0.75 5.72 -15.49
N ALA A 54 1.27 6.93 -15.30
CA ALA A 54 1.46 7.54 -14.00
C ALA A 54 0.64 8.82 -13.90
N ILE A 55 -0.17 8.96 -12.85
CA ILE A 55 -0.99 10.14 -12.56
C ILE A 55 -0.66 10.60 -11.14
N GLU A 56 -0.07 11.78 -11.01
CA GLU A 56 0.25 12.41 -9.73
C GLU A 56 -0.55 13.68 -9.51
N LEU A 57 -0.84 13.96 -8.25
CA LEU A 57 -1.50 15.19 -7.80
C LEU A 57 -2.83 15.44 -8.53
N HIS A 58 -3.62 14.39 -8.74
CA HIS A 58 -4.94 14.55 -9.34
C HIS A 58 -6.00 14.88 -8.28
N ASP A 59 -7.05 15.56 -8.73
CA ASP A 59 -8.25 15.81 -7.95
C ASP A 59 -9.24 14.66 -8.00
N LEU A 60 -10.13 14.64 -7.01
CA LEU A 60 -11.27 13.73 -6.96
C LEU A 60 -12.56 14.46 -7.32
N PRO A 61 -13.54 13.73 -7.89
CA PRO A 61 -13.47 12.35 -8.37
C PRO A 61 -12.67 12.21 -9.67
N LEU A 62 -11.86 11.15 -9.75
CA LEU A 62 -11.09 10.82 -10.95
C LEU A 62 -11.91 9.89 -11.86
N ARG A 63 -12.09 10.28 -13.12
CA ARG A 63 -12.78 9.49 -14.14
C ARG A 63 -11.79 8.60 -14.88
N ILE A 64 -11.87 7.28 -14.69
CA ILE A 64 -10.92 6.33 -15.29
C ILE A 64 -11.34 5.80 -16.66
N ASP A 65 -12.60 5.97 -17.04
CA ASP A 65 -13.19 5.42 -18.27
C ASP A 65 -12.57 5.98 -19.57
N SER A 66 -12.11 7.23 -19.56
CA SER A 66 -11.36 7.82 -20.69
C SER A 66 -10.03 7.10 -20.91
N PHE A 67 -9.30 6.79 -19.83
CA PHE A 67 -8.02 6.11 -19.87
C PHE A 67 -8.17 4.63 -20.24
N ILE A 68 -9.20 3.94 -19.75
CA ILE A 68 -9.49 2.55 -20.15
C ILE A 68 -9.67 2.45 -21.67
N ARG A 69 -10.46 3.37 -22.26
CA ARG A 69 -10.71 3.39 -23.71
C ARG A 69 -9.49 3.82 -24.52
N ALA A 70 -8.73 4.80 -24.04
CA ALA A 70 -7.56 5.29 -24.75
C ALA A 70 -6.39 4.30 -24.69
N PHE A 71 -6.22 3.58 -23.58
CA PHE A 71 -5.03 2.74 -23.31
C PHE A 71 -5.44 1.28 -23.09
N PRO A 72 -5.95 0.57 -24.12
CA PRO A 72 -6.53 -0.76 -23.96
C PRO A 72 -5.51 -1.83 -23.51
N ASN A 73 -4.23 -1.59 -23.75
CA ASN A 73 -3.13 -2.51 -23.46
C ASN A 73 -2.29 -2.07 -22.24
N LEU A 74 -2.83 -1.22 -21.36
CA LEU A 74 -2.13 -0.74 -20.17
C LEU A 74 -1.78 -1.88 -19.22
N THR A 75 -0.50 -2.00 -18.84
CA THR A 75 -0.01 -3.06 -17.94
C THR A 75 0.42 -2.52 -16.58
N ASP A 76 0.83 -1.26 -16.51
CA ASP A 76 1.34 -0.64 -15.28
C ASP A 76 0.61 0.68 -15.02
N LEU A 77 0.00 0.77 -13.84
CA LEU A 77 -0.71 1.95 -13.38
C LEU A 77 -0.13 2.45 -12.06
N TYR A 78 0.25 3.72 -12.05
CA TYR A 78 0.68 4.43 -10.86
C TYR A 78 -0.23 5.63 -10.65
N VAL A 79 -0.83 5.75 -9.47
CA VAL A 79 -1.75 6.86 -9.17
C VAL A 79 -1.52 7.37 -7.75
N THR A 80 -1.39 8.69 -7.62
CA THR A 80 -1.35 9.40 -6.35
C THR A 80 -2.17 10.69 -6.44
N THR A 81 -3.16 10.85 -5.57
CA THR A 81 -3.90 12.13 -5.40
C THR A 81 -3.03 13.18 -4.69
N GLU A 82 -3.40 14.47 -4.78
CA GLU A 82 -2.83 15.52 -3.89
C GLU A 82 -3.40 15.42 -2.47
N TYR A 83 -4.41 14.57 -2.25
CA TYR A 83 -5.09 14.46 -0.97
C TYR A 83 -4.12 14.02 0.15
N HIS A 84 -3.68 14.98 0.97
CA HIS A 84 -2.82 14.73 2.13
C HIS A 84 -3.62 14.52 3.43
N GLY A 85 -4.95 14.61 3.36
CA GLY A 85 -5.82 14.42 4.51
C GLY A 85 -5.90 12.97 4.96
N GLU A 86 -5.91 12.73 6.26
CA GLU A 86 -6.20 11.42 6.87
C GLU A 86 -7.71 11.10 6.89
N LEU A 87 -8.56 12.03 6.42
CA LEU A 87 -10.01 11.92 6.52
C LEU A 87 -10.62 11.37 5.22
N TYR A 88 -11.56 10.44 5.37
CA TYR A 88 -12.38 9.95 4.27
C TYR A 88 -13.22 11.08 3.67
N SER A 89 -13.12 11.33 2.37
CA SER A 89 -14.03 12.22 1.63
C SER A 89 -15.15 11.42 0.97
N GLU A 90 -16.35 11.98 0.94
CA GLU A 90 -17.49 11.47 0.14
C GLU A 90 -17.12 11.37 -1.35
N ASP A 91 -16.23 12.26 -1.84
CA ASP A 91 -15.75 12.25 -3.23
C ASP A 91 -15.05 10.94 -3.62
N ILE A 92 -14.38 10.29 -2.66
CA ILE A 92 -13.72 8.99 -2.87
C ILE A 92 -14.78 7.92 -3.16
N GLU A 93 -15.89 7.94 -2.42
CA GLU A 93 -16.98 6.99 -2.60
C GLU A 93 -17.78 7.24 -3.88
N VAL A 94 -18.01 8.51 -4.20
CA VAL A 94 -18.62 8.93 -5.46
C VAL A 94 -17.76 8.48 -6.63
N SER A 95 -16.46 8.76 -6.60
CA SER A 95 -15.50 8.33 -7.62
C SER A 95 -15.52 6.80 -7.79
N HIS A 96 -15.41 6.05 -6.69
CA HIS A 96 -15.47 4.60 -6.70
C HIS A 96 -16.75 4.08 -7.35
N SER A 97 -17.90 4.57 -6.88
CA SER A 97 -19.22 4.09 -7.31
C SER A 97 -19.49 4.39 -8.78
N GLN A 98 -19.13 5.59 -9.24
CA GLN A 98 -19.24 5.99 -10.64
C GLN A 98 -18.31 5.14 -11.53
N ASN A 99 -17.05 4.96 -11.14
CA ASN A 99 -16.10 4.18 -11.93
C ASN A 99 -16.50 2.70 -12.01
N VAL A 100 -16.97 2.10 -10.91
CA VAL A 100 -17.50 0.72 -10.93
C VAL A 100 -18.73 0.63 -11.83
N ALA A 101 -19.67 1.59 -11.72
CA ALA A 101 -20.87 1.61 -12.56
C ALA A 101 -20.54 1.74 -14.05
N HIS A 102 -19.56 2.57 -14.43
CA HIS A 102 -19.12 2.70 -15.83
C HIS A 102 -18.39 1.47 -16.37
N GLN A 103 -17.68 0.71 -15.52
CA GLN A 103 -17.02 -0.53 -15.94
C GLN A 103 -18.01 -1.70 -16.06
N LEU A 104 -19.00 -1.79 -15.16
CA LEU A 104 -19.94 -2.91 -15.10
C LEU A 104 -21.30 -2.65 -15.78
N GLY A 105 -21.60 -1.41 -16.16
CA GLY A 105 -22.91 -1.03 -16.70
C GLY A 105 -23.26 -1.71 -18.02
N ASN A 106 -24.57 -1.88 -18.29
CA ASN A 106 -25.04 -2.56 -19.51
C ASN A 106 -25.12 -1.65 -20.74
N VAL A 107 -25.27 -0.34 -20.53
CA VAL A 107 -25.45 0.66 -21.59
C VAL A 107 -24.31 1.67 -21.46
N ALA A 108 -23.45 1.74 -22.48
CA ALA A 108 -22.22 2.55 -22.50
C ALA A 108 -21.10 2.12 -21.52
N SER A 109 -20.98 0.81 -21.25
CA SER A 109 -19.79 0.27 -20.56
C SER A 109 -18.50 0.71 -21.24
N CYS A 110 -17.55 1.20 -20.45
CA CYS A 110 -16.16 1.37 -20.93
C CYS A 110 -15.35 0.06 -20.86
N GLY A 111 -15.95 -1.02 -20.34
CA GLY A 111 -15.25 -2.24 -19.99
C GLY A 111 -14.26 -2.02 -18.84
N THR A 112 -13.25 -2.88 -18.78
CA THR A 112 -12.11 -2.73 -17.87
C THR A 112 -10.85 -3.11 -18.64
N TRP A 113 -9.67 -2.84 -18.10
CA TRP A 113 -8.43 -3.30 -18.74
C TRP A 113 -8.40 -4.82 -18.78
N ALA A 114 -8.14 -5.38 -19.97
CA ALA A 114 -8.08 -6.82 -20.18
C ALA A 114 -6.90 -7.45 -19.42
N HIS A 115 -5.80 -6.71 -19.25
CA HIS A 115 -4.60 -7.19 -18.59
C HIS A 115 -3.85 -6.07 -17.88
N LEU A 116 -4.24 -5.77 -16.63
CA LEU A 116 -3.47 -4.89 -15.76
C LEU A 116 -2.53 -5.72 -14.89
N GLU A 117 -1.22 -5.62 -15.14
CA GLU A 117 -0.24 -6.42 -14.40
C GLU A 117 0.05 -5.80 -13.04
N ARG A 118 0.21 -4.47 -12.98
CA ARG A 118 0.73 -3.78 -11.79
C ARG A 118 -0.06 -2.52 -11.45
N PHE A 119 -0.37 -2.37 -10.17
CA PHE A 119 -0.80 -1.12 -9.55
C PHE A 119 0.17 -0.69 -8.46
N HIS A 120 0.48 0.60 -8.43
CA HIS A 120 1.24 1.24 -7.36
C HIS A 120 0.58 2.58 -6.96
N GLY A 121 0.34 2.79 -5.67
CA GLY A 121 -0.28 4.03 -5.19
C GLY A 121 -0.76 3.91 -3.76
N ARG A 122 -1.65 4.80 -3.32
CA ARG A 122 -2.26 4.70 -2.00
C ARG A 122 -3.57 3.92 -2.07
N LEU A 123 -4.07 3.46 -0.91
CA LEU A 123 -5.31 2.68 -0.88
C LEU A 123 -6.51 3.49 -1.38
N PHE A 124 -6.59 4.76 -1.02
CA PHE A 124 -7.66 5.65 -1.47
C PHE A 124 -7.67 5.82 -2.98
N ASP A 125 -6.49 5.95 -3.59
CA ASP A 125 -6.34 6.10 -5.05
C ASP A 125 -6.86 4.83 -5.74
N LEU A 126 -6.40 3.64 -5.30
CA LEU A 126 -6.89 2.37 -5.84
C LEU A 126 -8.40 2.21 -5.68
N TYR A 127 -8.93 2.59 -4.51
CA TYR A 127 -10.34 2.50 -4.21
C TYR A 127 -11.17 3.43 -5.08
N ALA A 128 -10.79 4.71 -5.19
CA ALA A 128 -11.47 5.71 -6.00
C ALA A 128 -11.52 5.33 -7.48
N LEU A 129 -10.45 4.72 -8.00
CA LEU A 129 -10.41 4.21 -9.38
C LEU A 129 -11.47 3.11 -9.66
N GLY A 130 -11.98 2.44 -8.62
CA GLY A 130 -13.07 1.47 -8.76
C GLY A 130 -12.75 0.34 -9.73
N LEU A 131 -11.50 -0.10 -9.82
CA LEU A 131 -11.06 -1.10 -10.81
C LEU A 131 -11.73 -2.45 -10.57
N THR A 132 -12.34 -2.99 -11.61
CA THR A 132 -13.08 -4.26 -11.56
C THR A 132 -12.36 -5.44 -12.23
N CYS A 133 -11.17 -5.20 -12.80
CA CYS A 133 -10.30 -6.23 -13.39
C CYS A 133 -9.38 -6.89 -12.37
N HIS A 134 -8.78 -8.03 -12.77
CA HIS A 134 -7.69 -8.66 -12.04
C HIS A 134 -6.41 -7.81 -12.16
N ILE A 135 -5.71 -7.62 -11.04
CA ILE A 135 -4.41 -6.95 -10.99
C ILE A 135 -3.42 -7.89 -10.33
N SER A 136 -2.45 -8.39 -11.09
CA SER A 136 -1.54 -9.42 -10.57
C SER A 136 -0.69 -8.91 -9.40
N ARG A 137 -0.20 -7.67 -9.47
CA ARG A 137 0.65 -7.07 -8.44
C ARG A 137 0.08 -5.74 -7.94
N VAL A 138 -0.19 -5.67 -6.64
CA VAL A 138 -0.69 -4.47 -5.98
C VAL A 138 0.31 -4.02 -4.91
N VAL A 139 0.76 -2.77 -5.02
CA VAL A 139 1.65 -2.11 -4.05
C VAL A 139 0.95 -0.89 -3.48
N ILE A 140 0.66 -0.95 -2.18
CA ILE A 140 0.04 0.15 -1.43
C ILE A 140 1.09 0.83 -0.55
N VAL A 141 1.34 2.11 -0.83
CA VAL A 141 2.36 2.96 -0.16
C VAL A 141 1.75 3.98 0.80
N SER A 142 0.77 3.55 1.59
CA SER A 142 0.09 4.40 2.58
C SER A 142 -0.14 3.63 3.88
N ALA A 143 0.03 4.31 5.02
CA ALA A 143 -0.32 3.74 6.31
C ALA A 143 -1.81 3.33 6.32
N LEU A 144 -2.10 2.12 6.78
CA LEU A 144 -3.44 1.57 6.79
C LEU A 144 -3.95 1.44 8.23
N GLU A 145 -5.00 2.19 8.49
CA GLU A 145 -5.70 2.24 9.78
C GLU A 145 -6.97 1.38 9.76
N ASP A 146 -7.66 1.24 10.89
CA ASP A 146 -8.97 0.57 10.87
C ASP A 146 -10.07 1.50 10.29
N GLY A 147 -11.32 1.06 10.28
CA GLY A 147 -12.46 1.83 9.78
C GLY A 147 -12.55 1.79 8.25
N PRO A 148 -12.62 2.94 7.55
CA PRO A 148 -12.85 2.97 6.10
C PRO A 148 -11.82 2.17 5.29
N HIS A 149 -10.54 2.20 5.70
CA HIS A 149 -9.48 1.44 5.02
C HIS A 149 -9.73 -0.07 5.02
N THR A 150 -10.28 -0.62 6.12
CA THR A 150 -10.61 -2.04 6.22
C THR A 150 -11.64 -2.42 5.14
N ASP A 151 -12.67 -1.62 4.95
CA ASP A 151 -13.71 -1.89 3.94
C ASP A 151 -13.23 -1.64 2.52
N MET A 152 -12.41 -0.59 2.30
CA MET A 152 -11.77 -0.31 1.02
C MET A 152 -10.85 -1.45 0.59
N LEU A 153 -9.92 -1.87 1.44
CA LEU A 153 -8.99 -2.95 1.11
C LEU A 153 -9.75 -4.25 0.83
N ARG A 154 -10.78 -4.56 1.63
CA ARG A 154 -11.62 -5.74 1.37
C ARG A 154 -12.28 -5.69 0.00
N LYS A 155 -12.89 -4.56 -0.37
CA LYS A 155 -13.52 -4.36 -1.69
C LYS A 155 -12.48 -4.48 -2.82
N MET A 156 -11.30 -3.88 -2.65
CA MET A 156 -10.23 -3.94 -3.65
C MET A 156 -9.68 -5.36 -3.84
N LEU A 157 -9.43 -6.10 -2.75
CA LEU A 157 -8.99 -7.49 -2.85
C LEU A 157 -10.02 -8.40 -3.54
N ARG A 158 -11.31 -8.10 -3.39
CA ARG A 158 -12.38 -8.85 -4.07
C ARG A 158 -12.38 -8.65 -5.58
N TYR A 159 -12.13 -7.44 -6.06
CA TYR A 159 -12.06 -7.14 -7.50
C TYR A 159 -10.71 -7.51 -8.08
N ALA A 160 -9.62 -6.94 -7.55
CA ALA A 160 -8.27 -7.11 -8.08
C ALA A 160 -7.74 -8.54 -7.95
N LYS A 161 -8.14 -9.28 -6.90
CA LYS A 161 -7.70 -10.66 -6.60
C LYS A 161 -6.19 -10.85 -6.82
N PRO A 162 -5.33 -10.03 -6.19
CA PRO A 162 -3.90 -10.02 -6.51
C PRO A 162 -3.24 -11.34 -6.18
N SER A 163 -2.22 -11.70 -6.96
CA SER A 163 -1.30 -12.79 -6.64
C SER A 163 -0.07 -12.30 -5.86
N HIS A 164 0.25 -11.01 -6.00
CA HIS A 164 1.33 -10.33 -5.30
C HIS A 164 0.79 -9.09 -4.59
N LEU A 165 0.89 -9.06 -3.26
CA LEU A 165 0.42 -7.95 -2.44
C LEU A 165 1.55 -7.40 -1.56
N LYS A 166 1.77 -6.09 -1.67
CA LYS A 166 2.67 -5.34 -0.80
C LYS A 166 1.92 -4.22 -0.11
N LEU A 167 1.94 -4.22 1.22
CA LEU A 167 1.29 -3.21 2.06
C LEU A 167 2.34 -2.55 2.95
N GLU A 168 2.53 -1.24 2.80
CA GLU A 168 3.45 -0.46 3.62
C GLU A 168 2.72 0.22 4.76
N GLY A 169 2.87 -0.29 5.99
CA GLY A 169 2.41 0.41 7.20
C GLY A 169 1.00 0.04 7.65
N ILE A 170 0.66 -1.25 7.73
CA ILE A 170 -0.53 -1.72 8.44
C ILE A 170 -0.40 -1.39 9.93
N THR A 171 -1.38 -0.71 10.51
CA THR A 171 -1.40 -0.43 11.96
C THR A 171 -1.86 -1.64 12.77
N GLY A 172 -1.51 -1.68 14.06
CA GLY A 172 -2.01 -2.69 14.99
C GLY A 172 -3.55 -2.72 15.07
N ALA A 173 -4.22 -1.58 14.92
CA ALA A 173 -5.67 -1.49 14.83
C ALA A 173 -6.23 -2.22 13.59
N MET A 174 -5.61 -2.05 12.42
CA MET A 174 -6.07 -2.66 11.17
C MET A 174 -5.88 -4.18 11.14
N LEU A 175 -4.92 -4.74 11.90
CA LEU A 175 -4.79 -6.20 12.00
C LEU A 175 -6.11 -6.85 12.42
N GLY A 176 -6.84 -6.19 13.33
CA GLY A 176 -8.17 -6.57 13.78
C GLY A 176 -8.23 -7.93 14.50
N GLY A 177 -9.41 -8.28 15.01
CA GLY A 177 -9.68 -9.60 15.56
C GLY A 177 -10.13 -10.61 14.49
N ALA A 178 -10.43 -11.85 14.89
CA ALA A 178 -10.77 -12.94 13.97
C ALA A 178 -11.91 -12.64 12.96
N SER A 179 -12.79 -11.68 13.24
CA SER A 179 -13.98 -11.35 12.42
C SER A 179 -13.86 -10.10 11.55
N ARG A 180 -12.88 -9.20 11.80
CA ARG A 180 -12.71 -7.91 11.08
C ARG A 180 -11.23 -7.58 10.93
N GLY A 181 -10.91 -6.66 10.01
CA GLY A 181 -9.54 -6.25 9.75
C GLY A 181 -8.78 -7.17 8.80
N PHE A 182 -7.47 -6.98 8.75
CA PHE A 182 -6.59 -7.61 7.77
C PHE A 182 -6.48 -9.12 7.97
N ILE A 183 -6.43 -9.62 9.21
CA ILE A 183 -6.33 -11.05 9.50
C ILE A 183 -7.54 -11.81 8.94
N SER A 184 -8.75 -11.26 9.09
CA SER A 184 -9.95 -11.90 8.54
C SER A 184 -9.99 -11.85 7.01
N MET A 185 -9.43 -10.81 6.37
CA MET A 185 -9.28 -10.75 4.92
C MET A 185 -8.34 -11.84 4.38
N LEU A 186 -7.25 -12.15 5.08
CA LEU A 186 -6.34 -13.24 4.72
C LEU A 186 -7.02 -14.62 4.79
N ARG A 187 -8.06 -14.77 5.62
CA ARG A 187 -8.85 -16.00 5.72
C ARG A 187 -9.93 -16.11 4.64
N HIS A 188 -10.20 -15.02 3.91
CA HIS A 188 -11.28 -14.95 2.92
C HIS A 188 -10.82 -15.47 1.54
N ALA A 189 -11.75 -15.98 0.72
CA ALA A 189 -11.48 -16.51 -0.61
C ALA A 189 -10.87 -15.47 -1.58
N SER A 190 -10.99 -14.18 -1.31
CA SER A 190 -10.33 -13.12 -2.10
C SER A 190 -8.80 -13.14 -1.97
N ALA A 191 -8.28 -13.73 -0.89
CA ALA A 191 -6.85 -13.85 -0.63
C ALA A 191 -6.27 -15.19 -1.10
N SER A 192 -7.09 -16.13 -1.58
CA SER A 192 -6.62 -17.50 -1.91
C SER A 192 -5.65 -17.55 -3.09
N ASN A 193 -5.60 -16.49 -3.90
CA ASN A 193 -4.67 -16.37 -5.03
C ASN A 193 -3.32 -15.76 -4.62
N LEU A 194 -3.17 -15.31 -3.37
CA LEU A 194 -1.94 -14.69 -2.90
C LEU A 194 -0.83 -15.73 -2.83
N VAL A 195 0.12 -15.56 -3.75
CA VAL A 195 1.38 -16.32 -3.79
C VAL A 195 2.47 -15.56 -3.03
N ASN A 196 2.37 -14.23 -3.03
CA ASN A 196 3.42 -13.32 -2.62
C ASN A 196 2.86 -12.24 -1.70
N LEU A 197 3.36 -12.18 -0.47
CA LEU A 197 2.90 -11.24 0.55
C LEU A 197 4.07 -10.51 1.21
N ASN A 198 4.04 -9.18 1.17
CA ASN A 198 5.02 -8.32 1.83
C ASN A 198 4.29 -7.26 2.66
N VAL A 199 4.34 -7.39 3.98
CA VAL A 199 3.61 -6.51 4.90
C VAL A 199 4.58 -5.90 5.90
N ASP A 200 4.47 -4.58 6.02
CA ASP A 200 5.10 -3.78 7.05
C ASP A 200 4.01 -3.42 8.06
N ILE A 201 4.16 -3.87 9.31
CA ILE A 201 3.20 -3.74 10.42
C ILE A 201 3.77 -2.77 11.45
N CYS A 202 3.06 -1.69 11.73
CA CYS A 202 3.46 -0.63 12.66
C CYS A 202 2.53 -0.64 13.88
N PHE A 203 3.06 -1.01 15.04
CA PHE A 203 2.36 -0.85 16.31
C PHE A 203 2.56 0.57 16.83
N ARG A 204 1.44 1.28 17.05
CA ARG A 204 1.37 2.68 17.47
C ARG A 204 1.15 2.80 18.98
N LYS A 205 1.08 4.04 19.47
CA LYS A 205 0.85 4.35 20.88
C LYS A 205 -0.46 3.74 21.41
N ASP A 206 -1.48 3.66 20.56
CA ASP A 206 -2.79 3.10 20.93
C ASP A 206 -2.77 1.57 21.04
N ASP A 207 -1.67 0.93 20.64
CA ASP A 207 -1.46 -0.51 20.78
C ASP A 207 -0.76 -0.89 22.10
N ARG A 208 -0.31 0.08 22.91
CA ARG A 208 0.51 -0.15 24.12
C ARG A 208 -0.14 -1.08 25.16
N GLU A 209 -1.45 -1.01 25.29
CA GLU A 209 -2.19 -1.80 26.27
C GLU A 209 -2.77 -3.10 25.69
N LYS A 210 -2.45 -3.44 24.43
CA LYS A 210 -2.99 -4.62 23.76
C LYS A 210 -2.14 -5.86 24.03
N ASP A 211 -2.80 -7.00 24.22
CA ASP A 211 -2.11 -8.28 24.15
C ASP A 211 -1.84 -8.65 22.69
N LEU A 212 -0.60 -8.42 22.25
CA LEU A 212 -0.17 -8.71 20.88
C LEU A 212 0.09 -10.21 20.64
N THR A 213 0.15 -11.04 21.68
CA THR A 213 0.42 -12.48 21.57
C THR A 213 -0.67 -13.15 20.72
N GLY A 214 -1.93 -13.00 21.12
CA GLY A 214 -3.07 -13.59 20.40
C GLY A 214 -3.20 -13.05 18.97
N THR A 215 -2.98 -11.74 18.76
CA THR A 215 -3.00 -11.14 17.42
C THR A 215 -1.93 -11.74 16.51
N MET A 216 -0.73 -11.97 17.03
CA MET A 216 0.36 -12.58 16.28
C MET A 216 0.04 -14.04 15.96
N GLU A 217 -0.45 -14.83 16.92
CA GLU A 217 -0.87 -16.21 16.66
C GLU A 217 -1.98 -16.28 15.60
N ASP A 218 -2.96 -15.40 15.66
CA ASP A 218 -4.05 -15.30 14.70
C ASP A 218 -3.57 -14.94 13.29
N LEU A 219 -2.62 -14.00 13.18
CA LEU A 219 -1.99 -13.61 11.93
C LEU A 219 -1.24 -14.80 11.32
N PHE A 220 -0.37 -15.45 12.08
CA PHE A 220 0.42 -16.60 11.61
C PHE A 220 -0.45 -17.82 11.27
N SER A 221 -1.58 -18.01 11.98
CA SER A 221 -2.62 -19.02 11.67
C SER A 221 -3.41 -18.69 10.40
N ALA A 222 -3.66 -17.41 10.11
CA ALA A 222 -4.26 -17.00 8.84
C ALA A 222 -3.28 -17.22 7.67
N LEU A 223 -2.01 -16.86 7.87
CA LEU A 223 -0.97 -17.02 6.86
C LEU A 223 -0.74 -18.48 6.47
N SER A 224 -0.79 -19.42 7.42
CA SER A 224 -0.58 -20.85 7.15
C SER A 224 -1.63 -21.49 6.23
N ARG A 225 -2.72 -20.79 5.91
CA ARG A 225 -3.79 -21.26 5.03
C ARG A 225 -3.65 -20.77 3.59
N LEU A 226 -2.68 -19.90 3.32
CA LEU A 226 -2.47 -19.30 2.01
C LEU A 226 -1.41 -20.09 1.21
N PRO A 227 -1.52 -20.16 -0.14
CA PRO A 227 -0.53 -20.81 -0.99
C PRO A 227 0.70 -19.91 -1.23
N LEU A 228 1.30 -19.42 -0.13
CA LEU A 228 2.40 -18.47 -0.20
C LEU A 228 3.70 -19.17 -0.61
N LYS A 229 4.32 -18.68 -1.68
CA LYS A 229 5.70 -18.99 -2.07
C LYS A 229 6.69 -18.02 -1.46
N PHE A 230 6.30 -16.74 -1.34
CA PHE A 230 7.16 -15.69 -0.83
C PHE A 230 6.46 -14.86 0.24
N LEU A 231 7.04 -14.82 1.44
CA LEU A 231 6.50 -14.07 2.58
C LEU A 231 7.54 -13.13 3.19
N LYS A 232 7.17 -11.86 3.35
CA LYS A 232 7.96 -10.88 4.10
C LYS A 232 7.08 -10.16 5.11
N LEU A 233 7.45 -10.25 6.37
CA LEU A 233 6.81 -9.53 7.48
C LEU A 233 7.86 -8.68 8.18
N ARG A 234 7.55 -7.41 8.37
CA ARG A 234 8.35 -6.48 9.17
C ARG A 234 7.47 -5.86 10.22
N PHE A 235 7.86 -6.00 11.48
CA PHE A 235 7.16 -5.41 12.62
C PHE A 235 7.96 -4.21 13.12
N TYR A 236 7.28 -3.08 13.31
CA TYR A 236 7.82 -1.86 13.88
C TYR A 236 7.12 -1.61 15.21
N THR A 237 7.87 -1.60 16.31
CA THR A 237 7.36 -1.49 17.69
C THR A 237 7.78 -0.19 18.37
N HIS A 238 8.41 0.72 17.63
CA HIS A 238 9.09 1.89 18.20
C HIS A 238 8.16 2.84 18.96
N ASP A 239 6.87 2.87 18.62
CA ASP A 239 5.88 3.72 19.30
C ASP A 239 5.25 3.04 20.53
N LEU A 240 5.53 1.74 20.76
CA LEU A 240 5.12 1.06 21.99
C LEU A 240 5.90 1.56 23.21
N ASP A 241 7.15 1.99 23.04
CA ASP A 241 7.96 2.56 24.12
C ASP A 241 7.40 3.95 24.52
N PRO A 242 6.87 4.12 25.75
CA PRO A 242 6.38 5.41 26.21
C PRO A 242 7.50 6.33 26.70
N THR A 243 8.76 5.85 26.75
CA THR A 243 9.91 6.65 27.15
C THR A 243 10.06 7.86 26.22
N PRO A 244 10.11 9.09 26.74
CA PRO A 244 10.33 10.27 25.93
C PRO A 244 11.61 10.16 25.10
N MET A 245 11.58 10.72 23.89
CA MET A 245 12.77 10.76 23.06
C MET A 245 13.91 11.52 23.75
N PRO A 246 15.15 11.00 23.72
CA PRO A 246 16.28 11.76 24.22
C PRO A 246 16.37 13.09 23.44
N PRO A 247 16.76 14.18 24.11
CA PRO A 247 16.91 15.48 23.46
C PRO A 247 17.88 15.36 22.28
N SER A 248 17.44 15.85 21.11
CA SER A 248 18.27 15.86 19.90
C SER A 248 19.57 16.64 20.14
N GLN A 249 20.62 16.30 19.41
CA GLN A 249 21.90 17.02 19.50
C GLN A 249 21.72 18.52 19.26
N PHE A 250 20.86 18.89 18.31
CA PHE A 250 20.47 20.28 18.07
C PHE A 250 19.84 20.95 19.30
N ARG A 251 18.90 20.28 19.98
CA ARG A 251 18.29 20.81 21.21
C ARG A 251 19.34 21.02 22.31
N ARG A 252 20.27 20.08 22.48
CA ARG A 252 21.38 20.21 23.45
C ARG A 252 22.29 21.39 23.11
N GLN A 253 22.67 21.54 21.84
CA GLN A 253 23.48 22.66 21.36
C GLN A 253 22.78 24.00 21.56
N LEU A 254 21.48 24.07 21.28
CA LEU A 254 20.69 25.30 21.48
C LEU A 254 20.61 25.68 22.96
N CYS A 255 20.42 24.71 23.86
CA CYS A 255 20.48 24.96 25.30
C CYS A 255 21.85 25.51 25.72
N ALA A 256 22.94 24.90 25.26
CA ALA A 256 24.29 25.36 25.55
C ALA A 256 24.55 26.79 25.04
N LEU A 257 24.14 27.12 23.81
CA LEU A 257 24.28 28.47 23.24
C LEU A 257 23.49 29.53 24.01
N ARG A 258 22.38 29.13 24.65
CA ARG A 258 21.51 30.02 25.45
C ARG A 258 21.87 30.05 26.93
N GLY A 259 22.93 29.34 27.35
CA GLY A 259 23.27 29.19 28.77
C GLY A 259 22.19 28.47 29.60
N LEU A 260 21.34 27.67 28.96
CA LEU A 260 20.30 26.87 29.61
C LEU A 260 20.89 25.52 30.05
N PRO A 261 20.37 24.92 31.14
CA PRO A 261 20.81 23.59 31.57
C PRO A 261 20.61 22.54 30.47
N GLU A 262 21.52 21.55 30.41
CA GLU A 262 21.38 20.44 29.47
C GLU A 262 20.06 19.71 29.74
N PRO A 263 19.23 19.44 28.71
CA PRO A 263 17.98 18.73 28.94
C PRO A 263 18.28 17.34 29.51
N PRO A 264 17.59 16.92 30.59
CA PRO A 264 17.89 15.66 31.26
C PRO A 264 17.68 14.48 30.30
N VAL A 265 18.47 13.43 30.49
CA VAL A 265 18.25 12.16 29.81
C VAL A 265 16.94 11.56 30.32
N PRO A 266 16.00 11.20 29.43
CA PRO A 266 14.73 10.61 29.85
C PRO A 266 14.95 9.34 30.68
N VAL A 267 14.24 9.22 31.79
CA VAL A 267 14.19 7.99 32.57
C VAL A 267 13.35 6.97 31.77
N PRO A 268 13.85 5.74 31.55
CA PRO A 268 13.08 4.71 30.87
C PRO A 268 11.75 4.47 31.58
N ALA A 269 10.65 4.51 30.83
CA ALA A 269 9.35 4.17 31.36
C ALA A 269 9.26 2.66 31.67
N PRO A 270 8.32 2.21 32.51
CA PRO A 270 7.99 0.79 32.63
C PRO A 270 7.60 0.17 31.29
N LEU A 271 7.75 -1.15 31.14
CA LEU A 271 7.28 -1.86 29.95
C LEU A 271 5.75 -1.81 29.91
N THR A 272 5.20 -1.52 28.73
CA THR A 272 3.75 -1.58 28.47
C THR A 272 3.28 -3.03 28.34
N ALA A 273 1.96 -3.26 28.38
CA ALA A 273 1.39 -4.60 28.23
C ALA A 273 1.78 -5.24 26.88
N ALA A 274 1.75 -4.46 25.80
CA ALA A 274 2.17 -4.91 24.48
C ALA A 274 3.66 -5.27 24.42
N GLU A 275 4.52 -4.49 25.08
CA GLU A 275 5.95 -4.82 25.18
C GLU A 275 6.15 -6.14 25.93
N LEU A 276 5.43 -6.36 27.03
CA LEU A 276 5.49 -7.61 27.80
C LEU A 276 4.99 -8.81 27.00
N SER A 277 3.88 -8.68 26.28
CA SER A 277 3.35 -9.72 25.39
C SER A 277 4.36 -10.11 24.30
N LEU A 278 4.98 -9.13 23.64
CA LEU A 278 6.00 -9.40 22.61
C LEU A 278 7.27 -10.05 23.18
N LEU A 279 7.66 -9.72 24.42
CA LEU A 279 8.78 -10.35 25.11
C LEU A 279 8.50 -11.81 25.50
N ALA A 280 7.26 -12.11 25.89
CA ALA A 280 6.83 -13.46 26.24
C ALA A 280 6.61 -14.36 25.00
N LEU A 281 6.37 -13.76 23.83
CA LEU A 281 6.09 -14.46 22.60
C LEU A 281 7.32 -15.21 22.07
N ASP A 282 7.23 -16.55 22.01
CA ASP A 282 8.21 -17.37 21.30
C ASP A 282 8.03 -17.25 19.78
N MET A 283 8.56 -16.16 19.24
CA MET A 283 8.56 -15.87 17.81
C MET A 283 9.29 -16.93 17.00
N ASP A 284 10.30 -17.61 17.56
CA ASP A 284 11.02 -18.62 16.81
C ASP A 284 10.14 -19.86 16.58
N ALA A 285 9.49 -20.35 17.64
CA ALA A 285 8.56 -21.47 17.57
C ALA A 285 7.34 -21.14 16.68
N LEU A 286 6.76 -19.94 16.84
CA LEU A 286 5.61 -19.51 16.02
C LEU A 286 5.96 -19.50 14.53
N VAL A 287 7.08 -18.87 14.18
CA VAL A 287 7.55 -18.79 12.79
C VAL A 287 7.93 -20.16 12.25
N THR A 288 8.60 -21.02 13.04
CA THR A 288 8.91 -22.41 12.64
C THR A 288 7.65 -23.18 12.30
N ARG A 289 6.64 -23.14 13.17
CA ARG A 289 5.37 -23.84 13.00
C ARG A 289 4.63 -23.37 11.75
N THR A 290 4.56 -22.06 11.51
CA THR A 290 3.93 -21.53 10.29
C THR A 290 4.70 -21.92 9.03
N PHE A 291 6.03 -21.86 9.05
CA PHE A 291 6.81 -22.25 7.86
C PHE A 291 6.76 -23.76 7.58
N ALA A 292 6.61 -24.59 8.61
CA ALA A 292 6.39 -26.03 8.44
C ALA A 292 5.03 -26.35 7.79
N SER A 293 4.00 -25.52 8.02
CA SER A 293 2.67 -25.69 7.39
C SER A 293 2.59 -25.11 5.98
N LEU A 294 3.45 -24.16 5.62
CA LEU A 294 3.54 -23.62 4.26
C LEU A 294 4.43 -24.50 3.37
N THR A 295 3.83 -25.55 2.80
CA THR A 295 4.54 -26.53 1.97
C THR A 295 5.17 -25.91 0.72
N GLU A 296 4.48 -24.98 0.08
CA GLU A 296 4.92 -24.27 -1.13
C GLU A 296 5.91 -23.12 -0.89
N LEU A 297 6.21 -22.80 0.37
CA LEU A 297 7.05 -21.66 0.70
C LEU A 297 8.49 -21.86 0.21
N GLU A 298 8.93 -21.02 -0.72
CA GLU A 298 10.28 -21.01 -1.28
C GLU A 298 11.19 -20.09 -0.46
N ALA A 299 10.69 -18.92 -0.04
CA ALA A 299 11.43 -18.02 0.81
C ALA A 299 10.55 -17.20 1.75
N ALA A 300 11.05 -17.00 2.97
CA ALA A 300 10.43 -16.09 3.90
C ALA A 300 11.42 -15.27 4.70
N ARG A 301 11.00 -14.06 5.08
CA ARG A 301 11.72 -13.19 5.99
C ARG A 301 10.75 -12.57 6.99
N VAL A 302 10.95 -12.89 8.26
CA VAL A 302 10.26 -12.24 9.37
C VAL A 302 11.29 -11.41 10.13
N THR A 303 10.99 -10.14 10.37
CA THR A 303 11.86 -9.22 11.11
C THR A 303 11.04 -8.49 12.16
N MET A 304 11.46 -8.57 13.42
CA MET A 304 10.81 -7.96 14.57
C MET A 304 11.90 -7.53 15.58
N PRO A 305 11.80 -6.38 16.26
CA PRO A 305 12.69 -6.08 17.37
C PRO A 305 12.56 -7.13 18.49
N ARG A 306 13.67 -7.70 19.00
CA ARG A 306 13.65 -8.59 20.19
C ARG A 306 13.25 -7.83 21.43
N PHE A 307 13.78 -6.60 21.54
CA PHE A 307 13.33 -5.65 22.52
C PHE A 307 12.52 -4.58 21.79
N PRO A 308 11.28 -4.31 22.23
CA PRO A 308 10.40 -3.37 21.55
C PRO A 308 10.88 -1.90 21.62
N ARG A 309 11.97 -1.64 22.35
CA ARG A 309 12.60 -0.32 22.53
C ARG A 309 13.67 -0.01 21.49
N ARG A 310 13.94 1.29 21.30
CA ARG A 310 14.95 1.77 20.34
C ARG A 310 16.33 1.19 20.64
N GLY A 311 17.00 0.71 19.60
CA GLY A 311 18.37 0.16 19.70
C GLY A 311 18.44 -1.29 20.18
N GLY A 312 17.31 -1.95 20.42
CA GLY A 312 17.27 -3.37 20.74
C GLY A 312 17.79 -4.26 19.60
N GLU A 313 18.32 -5.42 19.97
CA GLU A 313 18.61 -6.48 18.99
C GLU A 313 17.37 -6.78 18.15
N THR A 314 17.55 -7.07 16.86
CA THR A 314 16.44 -7.39 15.97
C THR A 314 16.35 -8.91 15.79
N PHE A 315 15.20 -9.50 16.13
CA PHE A 315 14.85 -10.86 15.72
C PHE A 315 14.70 -10.86 14.20
N LYS A 316 15.46 -11.74 13.56
CA LYS A 316 15.43 -11.91 12.11
C LYS A 316 15.48 -13.38 11.80
N LYS A 317 14.37 -13.92 11.32
CA LYS A 317 14.30 -15.28 10.80
C LYS A 317 14.17 -15.24 9.30
N LYS A 318 15.05 -15.99 8.63
CA LYS A 318 15.07 -16.11 7.17
C LYS A 318 15.05 -17.60 6.82
N ILE A 319 14.13 -17.98 5.95
CA ILE A 319 14.11 -19.30 5.31
C ILE A 319 14.28 -19.11 3.81
N VAL A 320 15.09 -19.97 3.21
CA VAL A 320 15.25 -20.11 1.76
C VAL A 320 15.33 -21.61 1.49
N LYS A 321 14.37 -22.15 0.73
CA LYS A 321 14.45 -23.52 0.22
C LYS A 321 15.13 -23.47 -1.16
N GLY A 322 16.15 -24.29 -1.36
CA GLY A 322 16.90 -24.39 -2.63
C GLY A 322 18.18 -23.53 -2.72
N THR A 323 18.95 -23.71 -3.79
CA THR A 323 20.19 -22.97 -4.08
C THR A 323 19.93 -21.56 -4.61
N HIS A 324 18.71 -21.32 -5.11
CA HIS A 324 18.27 -20.01 -5.56
C HIS A 324 17.83 -19.20 -4.34
N VAL A 325 18.78 -18.52 -3.69
CA VAL A 325 18.41 -17.38 -2.85
C VAL A 325 17.67 -16.43 -3.79
N PRO A 326 16.36 -16.15 -3.58
CA PRO A 326 15.70 -15.14 -4.38
C PRO A 326 16.55 -13.88 -4.26
N GLY A 327 17.20 -13.53 -5.37
CA GLY A 327 18.26 -12.55 -5.38
C GLY A 327 17.74 -11.25 -4.80
N ARG A 328 18.65 -10.35 -4.40
CA ARG A 328 18.27 -8.95 -4.12
C ARG A 328 17.32 -8.41 -5.19
N GLU A 329 17.44 -8.87 -6.44
CA GLU A 329 16.61 -8.56 -7.61
C GLU A 329 15.18 -9.09 -7.55
N GLN A 330 14.90 -10.28 -7.03
CA GLN A 330 13.52 -10.80 -6.91
C GLN A 330 12.74 -10.08 -5.80
N TRP A 331 13.45 -9.55 -4.80
CA TRP A 331 12.90 -8.64 -3.80
C TRP A 331 13.02 -7.15 -4.21
N ARG A 332 13.79 -6.80 -5.26
CA ARG A 332 13.96 -5.45 -5.83
C ARG A 332 13.14 -5.22 -7.10
N SER A 333 12.57 -6.26 -7.70
CA SER A 333 11.47 -6.16 -8.65
C SER A 333 10.12 -5.89 -7.95
N TRP A 334 10.15 -5.65 -6.64
CA TRP A 334 9.00 -5.36 -5.76
C TRP A 334 8.95 -3.90 -5.23
N PRO A 335 10.04 -3.15 -5.05
CA PRO A 335 10.10 -1.72 -5.24
C PRO A 335 10.36 -1.41 -6.73
N PRO A 336 10.27 -0.15 -7.15
CA PRO A 336 10.57 0.23 -8.52
C PRO A 336 11.94 -0.31 -8.91
N GLY A 337 12.03 -0.87 -10.12
CA GLY A 337 13.28 -0.82 -10.85
C GLY A 337 13.78 0.62 -10.84
N LYS A 338 15.07 0.79 -11.09
CA LYS A 338 15.72 2.09 -11.30
C LYS A 338 15.23 2.80 -12.58
N ASN A 339 13.92 2.79 -12.80
CA ASN A 339 13.20 3.75 -13.59
C ASN A 339 12.49 4.62 -12.56
N GLU A 340 13.28 5.34 -11.76
CA GLU A 340 12.86 6.71 -11.46
C GLU A 340 12.45 7.28 -12.82
N PHE A 341 11.24 7.81 -12.95
CA PHE A 341 11.06 8.89 -13.90
C PHE A 341 12.25 9.80 -13.62
N VAL A 342 13.21 9.86 -14.54
CA VAL A 342 14.48 10.54 -14.27
C VAL A 342 14.11 11.99 -14.06
N TRP A 343 14.00 12.37 -12.79
CA TRP A 343 13.79 13.74 -12.36
C TRP A 343 15.12 14.43 -12.60
N ASN A 344 15.26 15.03 -13.77
CA ASN A 344 16.35 15.97 -14.06
C ASN A 344 16.04 17.33 -13.45
#